data_AF-A0A524RRK4-F1
#
_entry.id   AF-A0A524RRK4-F1
#
_cell.length_a   1.000
_cell.length_b   1.000
_cell.length_c   1.000
_cell.angle_alpha   90.00
_cell.angle_beta   90.00
_cell.angle_gamma   90.00
#
_symmetry.space_group_name_H-M   'P 1'
#
loop_
_entity.id
_entity.type
_entity.pdbx_description
1 polymer ?
#
loop_
_entity_poly.entity_id
_entity_poly.type
_entity_poly.pdbx_seq_one_letter_code
_entity_poly.pdbx_strand_id
1 'polypeptide(L)'
;MLDQRLVRNQPDTVAALLRRRGMEVDLSGLQTIASRQRDLEEHRSGLQAEGNRTGRAVAALIRTGARPDSDAVTALREQGNAIKRQVAQLEQEEHQLDAALRQQLLAYPNL
;
A
#
# COMPACT_ATOMS: atom_id res chain seq x y z
N MET A 1 -0.24 20.70 -7.69
CA MET A 1 0.45 19.83 -6.72
C MET A 1 1.43 18.99 -7.49
N LEU A 2 2.65 18.85 -7.00
CA LEU A 2 3.69 18.03 -7.60
C LEU A 2 3.25 16.53 -7.65
N ASP A 3 3.51 15.85 -8.77
CA ASP A 3 3.13 14.43 -8.92
C ASP A 3 4.06 13.51 -8.13
N GLN A 4 3.52 12.80 -7.15
CA GLN A 4 4.25 11.85 -6.31
C GLN A 4 4.96 10.73 -7.12
N ARG A 5 4.40 10.36 -8.29
CA ARG A 5 5.00 9.33 -9.15
C ARG A 5 6.29 9.83 -9.77
N LEU A 6 6.35 11.11 -10.14
CA LEU A 6 7.58 11.74 -10.65
C LEU A 6 8.60 11.89 -9.53
N VAL A 7 8.18 12.28 -8.33
CA VAL A 7 9.08 12.39 -7.18
C VAL A 7 9.70 11.04 -6.81
N ARG A 8 8.93 9.95 -6.86
CA ARG A 8 9.43 8.58 -6.62
C ARG A 8 10.41 8.12 -7.69
N ASN A 9 10.03 8.27 -8.96
CA ASN A 9 10.72 7.61 -10.07
C ASN A 9 11.82 8.48 -10.71
N GLN A 10 11.74 9.80 -10.58
CA GLN A 10 12.62 10.77 -11.25
C GLN A 10 12.89 12.02 -10.37
N PRO A 11 13.35 11.85 -9.12
CA PRO A 11 13.55 12.96 -8.18
C PRO A 11 14.52 14.01 -8.74
N ASP A 12 15.59 13.61 -9.42
CA ASP A 12 16.60 14.54 -9.95
C ASP A 12 16.02 15.46 -11.04
N THR A 13 15.19 14.91 -11.92
CA THR A 13 14.47 15.69 -12.94
C THR A 13 13.55 16.71 -12.29
N VAL A 14 12.80 16.31 -11.27
CA VAL A 14 11.91 17.20 -10.52
C VAL A 14 12.70 18.30 -9.82
N ALA A 15 13.80 17.96 -9.14
CA ALA A 15 14.67 18.93 -8.46
C ALA A 15 15.28 19.93 -9.46
N ALA A 16 15.69 19.48 -10.65
CA ALA A 16 16.18 20.37 -11.70
C ALA A 16 15.12 21.35 -12.21
N LEU A 17 13.87 20.89 -12.38
CA LEU A 17 12.75 21.74 -12.79
C LEU A 17 12.36 22.76 -11.69
N LEU A 18 12.45 22.38 -10.42
CA LEU A 18 12.27 23.29 -9.29
C LEU A 18 13.39 24.33 -9.20
N ARG A 19 14.65 23.93 -9.46
CA ARG A 19 15.79 24.87 -9.54
C ARG A 19 15.60 25.94 -10.62
N ARG A 20 15.03 25.58 -11.78
CA ARG A 20 14.69 26.57 -12.83
C ARG A 20 13.68 27.63 -12.37
N ARG A 21 12.89 27.32 -11.33
CA ARG A 21 11.96 28.24 -10.67
C ARG A 21 12.58 28.95 -9.45
N GLY A 22 13.88 28.82 -9.25
CA GLY A 22 14.60 29.43 -8.13
C GLY A 22 14.49 28.68 -6.80
N MET A 23 14.02 27.42 -6.80
CA MET A 23 13.99 26.59 -5.59
C MET A 23 15.01 25.46 -5.66
N GLU A 24 15.95 25.48 -4.75
CA GLU A 24 16.88 24.38 -4.53
C GLU A 24 16.32 23.48 -3.43
N VAL A 25 15.94 22.26 -3.80
CA VAL A 25 15.21 21.32 -2.94
C VAL A 25 15.87 19.96 -3.01
N ASP A 26 16.09 19.34 -1.86
CA ASP A 26 16.39 17.91 -1.77
C ASP A 26 15.07 17.11 -1.68
N LEU A 27 14.85 16.23 -2.65
CA LEU A 27 13.66 15.39 -2.75
C LEU A 27 13.88 13.97 -2.21
N SER A 28 15.08 13.64 -1.71
CA SER A 28 15.44 12.29 -1.23
C SER A 28 14.48 11.76 -0.16
N GLY A 29 14.07 12.61 0.78
CA GLY A 29 13.09 12.26 1.81
C GLY A 29 11.70 11.96 1.23
N LEU A 30 11.23 12.79 0.30
CA LEU A 30 9.94 12.58 -0.38
C LEU A 30 9.96 11.34 -1.26
N GLN A 31 11.06 11.09 -1.96
CA GLN A 31 11.26 9.88 -2.74
C GLN A 31 11.15 8.65 -1.84
N THR A 32 11.81 8.66 -0.69
CA THR A 32 11.78 7.55 0.29
C THR A 32 10.36 7.28 0.77
N ILE A 33 9.60 8.33 1.13
CA ILE A 33 8.20 8.21 1.55
C ILE A 33 7.34 7.64 0.41
N ALA A 34 7.49 8.15 -0.81
CA ALA A 34 6.71 7.71 -1.97
C ALA A 34 7.04 6.26 -2.39
N SER A 35 8.29 5.83 -2.23
CA SER A 35 8.70 4.42 -2.43
C SER A 35 8.07 3.52 -1.38
N ARG A 36 8.17 3.89 -0.09
CA ARG A 36 7.55 3.11 0.99
C ARG A 36 6.03 3.00 0.83
N GLN A 37 5.37 4.07 0.39
CA GLN A 37 3.93 4.02 0.08
C GLN A 37 3.63 2.98 -1.00
N ARG A 38 4.46 2.91 -2.04
CA ARG A 38 4.30 1.93 -3.13
C ARG A 38 4.49 0.49 -2.64
N ASP A 39 5.50 0.27 -1.80
CA ASP A 39 5.79 -1.06 -1.26
C ASP A 39 4.66 -1.54 -0.35
N LEU A 40 4.11 -0.65 0.47
CA LEU A 40 2.93 -0.95 1.30
C LEU A 40 1.71 -1.29 0.43
N GLU A 41 1.45 -0.49 -0.62
CA GLU A 41 0.36 -0.72 -1.57
C GLU A 41 0.47 -2.10 -2.23
N GLU A 42 1.67 -2.48 -2.65
CA GLU A 42 1.95 -3.79 -3.25
C GLU A 42 1.75 -4.93 -2.23
N HIS A 43 2.28 -4.78 -1.01
CA HIS A 43 2.15 -5.78 0.05
C HIS A 43 0.69 -5.99 0.44
N ARG A 44 -0.07 -4.90 0.64
CA ARG A 44 -1.52 -4.98 0.93
C ARG A 44 -2.26 -5.69 -0.21
N SER A 45 -2.00 -5.33 -1.46
CA SER A 45 -2.63 -5.97 -2.62
C SER A 45 -2.35 -7.48 -2.67
N GLY A 46 -1.11 -7.88 -2.37
CA GLY A 46 -0.71 -9.27 -2.23
C GLY A 46 -1.51 -10.01 -1.14
N LEU A 47 -1.57 -9.45 0.06
CA LEU A 47 -2.33 -10.03 1.18
C LEU A 47 -3.83 -10.07 0.90
N GLN A 48 -4.39 -9.05 0.25
CA GLN A 48 -5.79 -9.05 -0.12
C GLN A 48 -6.11 -10.16 -1.15
N ALA A 49 -5.21 -10.38 -2.11
CA ALA A 49 -5.31 -11.50 -3.05
C ALA A 49 -5.21 -12.85 -2.32
N GLU A 50 -4.32 -12.98 -1.34
CA GLU A 50 -4.20 -14.18 -0.50
C GLU A 50 -5.47 -14.43 0.32
N GLY A 51 -5.98 -13.41 1.03
CA GLY A 51 -7.21 -13.51 1.81
C GLY A 51 -8.41 -13.93 0.95
N ASN A 52 -8.49 -13.41 -0.29
CA ASN A 52 -9.50 -13.83 -1.26
C ASN A 52 -9.34 -15.30 -1.70
N ARG A 53 -8.11 -15.78 -1.87
CA ARG A 53 -7.83 -17.20 -2.17
C ARG A 53 -8.23 -18.09 -1.00
N THR A 54 -7.88 -17.71 0.23
CA THR A 54 -8.24 -18.43 1.46
C THR A 54 -9.75 -18.50 1.65
N GLY A 55 -10.47 -17.39 1.43
CA GLY A 55 -11.93 -17.37 1.48
C GLY A 55 -12.59 -18.31 0.47
N ARG A 56 -12.05 -18.37 -0.76
CA ARG A 56 -12.50 -19.33 -1.78
C ARG A 56 -12.21 -20.78 -1.39
N ALA A 57 -11.06 -21.07 -0.79
CA ALA A 57 -10.70 -22.40 -0.32
C ALA A 57 -11.65 -22.89 0.79
N VAL A 58 -11.98 -22.03 1.77
CA VAL A 58 -12.97 -22.31 2.81
C VAL A 58 -14.33 -22.65 2.21
N ALA A 59 -14.83 -21.81 1.28
CA ALA A 59 -16.10 -22.03 0.63
C ALA A 59 -16.12 -23.32 -0.19
N ALA A 60 -15.01 -23.67 -0.85
CA ALA A 60 -14.87 -24.92 -1.60
C ALA A 60 -14.92 -26.14 -0.68
N LEU A 61 -14.19 -26.15 0.43
CA LEU A 61 -14.19 -27.23 1.41
C LEU A 61 -15.58 -27.54 1.97
N ILE A 62 -16.31 -26.48 2.37
CA ILE A 62 -17.68 -26.63 2.88
C ILE A 62 -18.60 -27.19 1.79
N ARG A 63 -18.47 -26.71 0.55
CA ARG A 63 -19.26 -27.21 -0.60
C ARG A 63 -18.96 -28.68 -0.93
N THR A 64 -17.72 -29.15 -0.73
CA THR A 64 -17.35 -30.56 -0.92
C THR A 64 -17.77 -31.47 0.23
N GLY A 65 -18.50 -30.95 1.22
CA GLY A 65 -19.08 -31.73 2.31
C GLY A 65 -18.27 -31.70 3.62
N ALA A 66 -17.22 -30.88 3.71
CA ALA A 66 -16.55 -30.66 4.99
C ALA A 66 -17.50 -29.94 5.96
N ARG A 67 -17.54 -30.38 7.22
CA ARG A 67 -18.35 -29.69 8.22
C ARG A 67 -17.77 -28.29 8.48
N PRO A 68 -18.61 -27.26 8.65
CA PRO A 68 -18.17 -25.88 8.91
C PRO A 68 -17.35 -25.68 10.19
N ASP A 69 -17.40 -26.64 11.11
CA ASP A 69 -16.72 -26.68 12.41
C ASP A 69 -15.52 -27.65 12.41
N SER A 70 -15.19 -28.26 11.27
CA SER A 70 -14.01 -29.12 11.17
C SER A 70 -12.73 -28.31 11.38
N ASP A 71 -11.72 -28.94 12.00
CA ASP A 71 -10.43 -28.32 12.29
C ASP A 71 -9.79 -27.68 11.05
N ALA A 72 -9.92 -28.32 9.88
CA ALA A 72 -9.42 -27.80 8.61
C ALA A 72 -10.11 -26.50 8.17
N VAL A 73 -11.44 -26.40 8.33
CA VAL A 73 -12.20 -25.19 8.00
C VAL A 73 -11.92 -24.08 9.02
N THR A 74 -11.81 -24.43 10.29
CA THR A 74 -11.48 -23.49 11.38
C THR A 74 -10.09 -22.89 11.18
N ALA A 75 -9.07 -23.70 10.91
CA ALA A 75 -7.71 -23.23 10.66
C ALA A 75 -7.63 -22.24 9.48
N LEU A 76 -8.32 -22.55 8.36
CA LEU A 76 -8.35 -21.64 7.21
C LEU A 76 -9.12 -20.34 7.50
N ARG A 77 -10.17 -20.38 8.33
CA ARG A 77 -10.86 -19.17 8.78
C ARG A 77 -9.98 -18.31 9.66
N GLU A 78 -9.22 -18.92 10.56
CA GLU A 78 -8.26 -18.21 11.40
C GLU A 78 -7.17 -17.54 10.56
N GLN A 79 -6.60 -18.24 9.57
CA GLN A 79 -5.66 -17.66 8.61
C GLN A 79 -6.29 -16.49 7.84
N GLY A 80 -7.50 -16.67 7.30
CA GLY A 80 -8.21 -15.60 6.60
C GLY A 80 -8.48 -14.38 7.49
N ASN A 81 -8.78 -14.59 8.77
CA ASN A 81 -8.98 -13.51 9.73
C ASN A 81 -7.66 -12.81 10.10
N ALA A 82 -6.55 -13.54 10.18
CA ALA A 82 -5.23 -12.94 10.38
C ALA A 82 -4.84 -12.05 9.20
N ILE A 83 -5.02 -12.53 7.97
CA ILE A 83 -4.78 -11.75 6.75
C ILE A 83 -5.65 -10.49 6.73
N LYS A 84 -6.94 -10.59 7.06
CA LYS A 84 -7.84 -9.42 7.15
C LYS A 84 -7.33 -8.36 8.14
N ARG A 85 -6.84 -8.77 9.31
CA ARG A 85 -6.26 -7.84 10.29
C ARG A 85 -5.01 -7.16 9.75
N GLN A 86 -4.13 -7.92 9.09
CA GLN A 86 -2.92 -7.36 8.46
C GLN A 86 -3.27 -6.37 7.34
N VAL A 87 -4.22 -6.69 6.48
CA VAL A 87 -4.70 -5.79 5.42
C VAL A 87 -5.24 -4.50 6.02
N ALA A 88 -6.09 -4.57 7.05
CA ALA A 88 -6.63 -3.38 7.71
C ALA A 88 -5.54 -2.49 8.34
N GLN A 89 -4.51 -3.11 8.93
CA GLN A 89 -3.36 -2.38 9.45
C GLN A 89 -2.59 -1.66 8.34
N LEU A 90 -2.28 -2.36 7.24
CA LEU A 90 -1.57 -1.78 6.10
C LEU A 90 -2.36 -0.66 5.44
N GLU A 91 -3.69 -0.80 5.31
CA GLU A 91 -4.56 0.27 4.81
C GLU A 91 -4.46 1.54 5.65
N GLN A 92 -4.44 1.40 6.98
CA GLN A 92 -4.29 2.53 7.89
C GLN A 92 -2.91 3.19 7.76
N GLU A 93 -1.84 2.39 7.70
CA GLU A 93 -0.47 2.88 7.51
C GLU A 93 -0.31 3.61 6.17
N GLU A 94 -0.86 3.05 5.09
CA GLU A 94 -0.86 3.68 3.77
C GLU A 94 -1.63 5.00 3.76
N HIS A 95 -2.79 5.05 4.40
CA HIS A 95 -3.59 6.27 4.45
C HIS A 95 -2.86 7.40 5.17
N GLN A 96 -2.18 7.07 6.28
CA GLN A 96 -1.34 8.04 7.01
C GLN A 96 -0.16 8.52 6.16
N LEU A 97 0.50 7.60 5.44
CA LEU A 97 1.65 7.92 4.62
C LEU A 97 1.25 8.76 3.38
N ASP A 98 0.12 8.45 2.74
CA ASP A 98 -0.45 9.21 1.63
C ASP A 98 -0.81 10.63 2.06
N ALA A 99 -1.46 10.78 3.22
CA ALA A 99 -1.80 12.10 3.77
C ALA A 99 -0.53 12.94 4.05
N ALA A 100 0.47 12.33 4.70
CA ALA A 100 1.74 13.00 5.01
C ALA A 100 2.49 13.41 3.73
N LEU A 101 2.57 12.51 2.73
CA LEU A 101 3.22 12.79 1.46
C LEU A 101 2.51 13.91 0.71
N ARG A 102 1.18 13.85 0.58
CA ARG A 102 0.39 14.90 -0.07
C ARG A 102 0.58 16.24 0.60
N GLN A 103 0.57 16.30 1.93
CA GLN A 103 0.78 17.54 2.66
C GLN A 103 2.13 18.17 2.35
N GLN A 104 3.20 17.36 2.25
CA GLN A 104 4.52 17.87 1.87
C GLN A 104 4.59 18.28 0.40
N LEU A 105 3.93 17.55 -0.51
CA LEU A 105 3.89 17.87 -1.94
C LEU A 105 3.13 19.17 -2.26
N LEU A 106 2.20 19.58 -1.40
CA LEU A 106 1.49 20.86 -1.52
C LEU A 106 2.40 22.08 -1.31
N ALA A 107 3.54 21.91 -0.63
CA ALA A 107 4.51 23.00 -0.44
C ALA A 107 5.26 23.39 -1.73
N TYR A 108 5.19 22.56 -2.77
CA TYR A 108 5.86 22.81 -4.04
C TYR A 108 4.88 23.28 -5.12
N PRO A 109 5.30 24.25 -5.96
CA PRO A 109 4.52 24.63 -7.12
C PRO A 109 4.49 23.49 -8.14
N ASN A 110 3.56 23.60 -9.08
CA ASN A 110 3.50 22.65 -10.18
C ASN A 110 4.73 22.80 -11.11
N LEU A 111 5.13 21.69 -11.73
CA LEU A 111 6.26 21.64 -12.66
C LEU A 111 5.92 22.19 -14.05
#